data_AF-A0A8S2L6L6-F1
#
_entry.id   AF-A0A8S2L6L6-F1
#
_cell.length_a   1.000
_cell.length_b   1.000
_cell.length_c   1.000
_cell.angle_alpha   90.00
_cell.angle_beta   90.00
_cell.angle_gamma   90.00
#
_symmetry.space_group_name_H-M   'P 1'
#
loop_
_entity.id
_entity.type
_entity.pdbx_description
1 polymer ?
#
loop_
_entity_poly.entity_id
_entity_poly.type
_entity_poly.pdbx_seq_one_letter_code
_entity_poly.pdbx_strand_id
1 'polypeptide(L)'
;IIFNEYNPQALYITRISSSSSVTNAYSIYLSERPLNRQSSSFYFDIASHFFSPKSSSSILDKFNQKQENVKIVDKTSIEYGLRILTNILELELEAPQLYRTVAYKLMELKQWNLALGIFQKIYSLRSDEPQSLRDLALVLIELGQYNQALEYFKQVLTGLWDERFQTIQTSTVLDLNRLLVLMNKTNPAIDHRLIRHLPLDIRIVVQWDTADTVIKLSIQEPTGQICNSTDSFQTDIGGYITNSFGKSDQPIEYLLRKAINGIYSISLTYVNNAQHTIVGVTTVLVCVYKYFGSLNEEKQIHTVRLTNYNQTIDVAQIEVGDLNLEKLKDELEKSKKECCRLQNQIITGKQQTQSLIQHTNVTCDGCSMSPIVGDRYKCIFCPNLDFCHDCQSSANSTHDAKHPLFCIHDSSVFASSIYTQNIGGLIHSNNTCTTCSVSPIVGIRYQCITCNINLCGKCEFLCLHDVSHVRLKIIQPQ
;
A
#
# COMPACT_ATOMS: atom_id res chain seq x y z
N ILE A 1 11.49 -3.20 0.19
CA ILE A 1 12.58 -4.09 -0.26
C ILE A 1 13.79 -3.22 -0.49
N ILE A 2 14.95 -3.58 0.07
CA ILE A 2 16.20 -2.83 0.00
C ILE A 2 17.24 -3.76 -0.60
N PHE A 3 17.68 -3.48 -1.83
CA PHE A 3 18.80 -4.21 -2.46
C PHE A 3 20.12 -3.60 -2.00
N ASN A 4 21.11 -4.45 -1.79
CA ASN A 4 22.47 -4.01 -1.52
C ASN A 4 23.07 -3.40 -2.79
N GLU A 5 23.85 -2.33 -2.64
CA GLU A 5 24.47 -1.66 -3.77
C GLU A 5 25.57 -2.55 -4.38
N TYR A 6 25.45 -2.82 -5.69
CA TYR A 6 26.47 -3.56 -6.42
C TYR A 6 27.71 -2.68 -6.61
N ASN A 7 28.84 -3.07 -6.00
CA ASN A 7 30.12 -2.39 -6.15
C ASN A 7 31.21 -3.36 -6.64
N PRO A 8 31.46 -3.41 -7.97
CA PRO A 8 32.59 -4.12 -8.52
C PRO A 8 33.86 -3.36 -8.15
N GLN A 9 34.69 -3.95 -7.28
CA GLN A 9 35.94 -3.37 -6.76
C GLN A 9 37.05 -3.24 -7.82
N ALA A 10 36.69 -2.87 -9.06
CA ALA A 10 37.56 -2.77 -10.20
C ALA A 10 38.16 -1.36 -10.34
N LEU A 11 39.42 -1.27 -10.77
CA LEU A 11 40.15 0.00 -10.92
C LEU A 11 39.50 0.96 -11.92
N TYR A 12 38.83 0.47 -12.97
CA TYR A 12 38.14 1.34 -13.93
C TYR A 12 36.89 2.00 -13.32
N ILE A 13 36.24 1.37 -12.34
CA ILE A 13 35.07 1.93 -11.65
C ILE A 13 35.46 3.03 -10.68
N THR A 14 36.59 2.88 -9.98
CA THR A 14 37.09 3.94 -9.09
C THR A 14 37.46 5.19 -9.89
N ARG A 15 38.05 5.03 -11.09
CA ARG A 15 38.36 6.13 -12.02
C ARG A 15 37.10 6.81 -12.57
N ILE A 16 36.08 6.05 -12.94
CA ILE A 16 34.83 6.65 -13.46
C ILE A 16 34.04 7.32 -12.34
N SER A 17 34.04 6.74 -11.14
CA SER A 17 33.33 7.29 -9.98
C SER A 17 33.90 8.62 -9.49
N SER A 18 35.17 8.92 -9.77
CA SER A 18 35.77 10.23 -9.44
C SER A 18 35.40 11.35 -10.41
N SER A 19 34.68 11.05 -11.49
CA SER A 19 34.26 12.05 -12.48
C SER A 19 33.14 12.97 -11.96
N SER A 20 33.30 14.27 -12.19
CA SER A 20 32.34 15.31 -11.80
C SER A 20 31.19 15.53 -12.80
N SER A 21 31.26 14.97 -14.02
CA SER A 21 30.23 15.11 -15.04
C SER A 21 30.01 13.82 -15.84
N VAL A 22 28.80 13.65 -16.38
CA VAL A 22 28.41 12.49 -17.20
C VAL A 22 29.30 12.37 -18.45
N THR A 23 29.60 13.49 -19.12
CA THR A 23 30.47 13.50 -20.30
C THR A 23 31.92 13.11 -19.96
N ASN A 24 32.44 13.56 -18.83
CA ASN A 24 33.78 13.18 -18.37
C ASN A 24 33.85 11.68 -18.02
N ALA A 25 32.81 11.16 -17.34
CA ALA A 25 32.66 9.73 -17.09
C ALA A 25 32.73 8.93 -18.40
N TYR A 26 32.08 9.42 -19.46
CA TYR A 26 32.04 8.75 -20.76
C TYR A 26 33.39 8.80 -21.48
N SER A 27 34.14 9.91 -21.39
CA SER A 27 35.51 9.97 -21.92
C SER A 27 36.46 9.01 -21.19
N ILE A 28 36.30 8.85 -19.88
CA ILE A 28 37.10 7.87 -19.11
C ILE A 28 36.78 6.45 -19.59
N TYR A 29 35.50 6.10 -19.75
CA TYR A 29 35.09 4.82 -20.35
C TYR A 29 35.79 4.55 -21.71
N LEU A 30 35.81 5.54 -22.61
CA LEU A 30 36.46 5.40 -23.92
C LEU A 30 37.96 5.15 -23.79
N SER A 31 38.64 5.75 -22.81
CA SER A 31 40.07 5.54 -22.56
C SER A 31 40.38 4.16 -21.96
N GLU A 32 39.47 3.58 -21.17
CA GLU A 32 39.63 2.25 -20.57
C GLU A 32 39.23 1.10 -21.52
N ARG A 33 38.41 1.39 -22.54
CA ARG A 33 37.86 0.39 -23.47
C ARG A 33 38.94 -0.45 -24.19
N PRO A 34 40.06 0.09 -24.69
CA PRO A 34 41.06 -0.71 -25.39
C PRO A 34 41.66 -1.83 -24.55
N LEU A 35 41.83 -1.60 -23.24
CA LEU A 35 42.40 -2.57 -22.29
C LEU A 35 41.38 -3.63 -21.87
N ASN A 36 40.09 -3.30 -21.86
CA ASN A 36 39.03 -4.13 -21.30
C ASN A 36 38.03 -4.64 -22.36
N ARG A 37 38.37 -4.54 -23.66
CA ARG A 37 37.39 -4.72 -24.75
C ARG A 37 36.69 -6.07 -24.81
N GLN A 38 37.27 -7.11 -24.21
CA GLN A 38 36.72 -8.47 -24.21
C GLN A 38 35.93 -8.79 -22.94
N SER A 39 35.88 -7.87 -21.98
CA SER A 39 35.27 -8.13 -20.68
C SER A 39 33.80 -7.70 -20.65
N SER A 40 32.89 -8.67 -20.54
CA SER A 40 31.48 -8.37 -20.31
C SER A 40 31.24 -7.66 -18.97
N SER A 41 32.07 -7.93 -17.94
CA SER A 41 32.05 -7.21 -16.66
C SER A 41 32.29 -5.73 -16.85
N PHE A 42 33.33 -5.38 -17.62
CA PHE A 42 33.68 -3.99 -17.87
C PHE A 42 32.50 -3.18 -18.43
N TYR A 43 31.84 -3.69 -19.47
CA TYR A 43 30.69 -3.00 -20.06
C TYR A 43 29.50 -2.95 -19.11
N PHE A 44 29.20 -4.04 -18.41
CA PHE A 44 28.07 -4.12 -17.48
C PHE A 44 28.23 -3.17 -16.28
N ASP A 45 29.42 -3.16 -15.67
CA ASP A 45 29.72 -2.41 -14.47
C ASP A 45 29.69 -0.90 -14.75
N ILE A 46 30.29 -0.50 -15.88
CA ILE A 46 30.27 0.90 -16.31
C ILE A 46 28.86 1.32 -16.68
N ALA A 47 28.14 0.52 -17.47
CA ALA A 47 26.75 0.83 -17.80
C ALA A 47 25.90 1.00 -16.53
N SER A 48 26.07 0.11 -15.55
CA SER A 48 25.41 0.21 -14.24
C SER A 48 25.72 1.53 -13.54
N HIS A 49 26.97 2.00 -13.55
CA HIS A 49 27.33 3.32 -13.02
C HIS A 49 26.57 4.48 -13.70
N PHE A 50 26.36 4.41 -15.02
CA PHE A 50 25.59 5.43 -15.75
C PHE A 50 24.08 5.38 -15.43
N PHE A 51 23.59 4.25 -14.94
CA PHE A 51 22.20 4.11 -14.47
C PHE A 51 22.04 4.42 -12.98
N SER A 52 23.11 4.31 -12.18
CA SER A 52 23.08 4.64 -10.75
C SER A 52 22.73 6.11 -10.55
N PRO A 53 21.71 6.43 -9.74
CA PRO A 53 21.43 7.80 -9.38
C PRO A 53 22.59 8.32 -8.51
N LYS A 54 23.40 9.26 -9.01
CA LYS A 54 24.52 9.89 -8.25
C LYS A 54 24.06 10.70 -7.02
N SER A 55 22.76 10.68 -6.70
CA SER A 55 22.20 11.09 -5.42
C SER A 55 20.97 10.22 -5.15
N SER A 56 21.02 9.45 -4.05
CA SER A 56 19.96 8.63 -3.45
C SER A 56 18.53 8.74 -4.05
N SER A 57 18.03 7.56 -4.44
CA SER A 57 16.66 7.15 -4.80
C SER A 57 16.42 6.76 -6.27
N SER A 58 15.69 5.64 -6.39
CA SER A 58 15.32 4.88 -7.58
C SER A 58 14.53 5.68 -8.61
N ILE A 59 14.85 5.45 -9.89
CA ILE A 59 14.02 5.88 -11.01
C ILE A 59 13.38 4.64 -11.60
N LEU A 60 12.05 4.56 -11.53
CA LEU A 60 11.13 4.43 -12.67
C LEU A 60 9.72 4.07 -12.17
N ASP A 61 9.08 4.98 -11.42
CA ASP A 61 7.63 4.94 -11.13
C ASP A 61 6.85 6.08 -11.82
N LYS A 62 7.39 6.65 -12.90
CA LYS A 62 6.68 7.62 -13.75
C LYS A 62 6.21 7.03 -15.07
N PHE A 63 5.43 5.95 -14.98
CA PHE A 63 4.43 5.62 -16.01
C PHE A 63 3.06 5.21 -15.42
N ASN A 64 2.96 4.93 -14.11
CA ASN A 64 1.69 4.64 -13.43
C ASN A 64 1.50 5.60 -12.23
N GLN A 65 0.77 6.69 -12.49
CA GLN A 65 0.20 7.67 -11.56
C GLN A 65 0.36 7.40 -10.05
N LYS A 66 1.26 8.15 -9.38
CA LYS A 66 1.03 8.98 -8.18
C LYS A 66 2.35 9.66 -7.78
N GLN A 67 2.30 10.97 -7.50
CA GLN A 67 3.44 11.77 -7.02
C GLN A 67 3.95 11.21 -5.69
N GLU A 68 5.27 11.23 -5.40
CA GLU A 68 5.98 12.37 -4.81
C GLU A 68 7.51 12.31 -5.07
N ASN A 69 8.15 13.48 -5.22
CA ASN A 69 9.60 13.74 -5.14
C ASN A 69 10.57 12.85 -5.95
N VAL A 70 10.41 12.81 -7.28
CA VAL A 70 11.33 12.11 -8.19
C VAL A 70 12.51 13.02 -8.61
N LYS A 71 13.73 12.68 -8.19
CA LYS A 71 14.97 13.26 -8.74
C LYS A 71 15.29 12.60 -10.10
N ILE A 72 15.53 13.41 -11.12
CA ILE A 72 15.64 12.99 -12.54
C ILE A 72 17.10 12.60 -12.84
N VAL A 73 17.36 11.37 -13.31
CA VAL A 73 18.65 11.00 -13.93
C VAL A 73 18.69 11.67 -15.31
N ASP A 74 19.84 12.26 -15.62
CA ASP A 74 20.11 12.91 -16.90
C ASP A 74 19.86 11.94 -18.06
N LYS A 75 19.02 12.35 -19.03
CA LYS A 75 18.72 11.59 -20.26
C LYS A 75 19.99 11.17 -20.99
N THR A 76 21.02 12.01 -20.96
CA THR A 76 22.34 11.75 -21.57
C THR A 76 23.04 10.57 -20.89
N SER A 77 22.94 10.46 -19.56
CA SER A 77 23.51 9.35 -18.80
C SER A 77 22.88 8.02 -19.19
N ILE A 78 21.55 8.01 -19.35
CA ILE A 78 20.81 6.81 -19.78
C ILE A 78 21.23 6.38 -21.19
N GLU A 79 21.34 7.33 -22.13
CA GLU A 79 21.76 7.02 -23.50
C GLU A 79 23.17 6.41 -23.54
N TYR A 80 24.12 6.99 -22.80
CA TYR A 80 25.46 6.42 -22.67
C TYR A 80 25.47 5.07 -22.00
N GLY A 81 24.73 4.89 -20.90
CA GLY A 81 24.60 3.59 -20.24
C GLY A 81 24.08 2.51 -21.16
N LEU A 82 23.03 2.80 -21.94
CA LEU A 82 22.47 1.86 -22.92
C LEU A 82 23.45 1.53 -24.03
N ARG A 83 24.12 2.53 -24.60
CA ARG A 83 25.16 2.33 -25.63
C ARG A 83 26.32 1.48 -25.12
N ILE A 84 26.74 1.70 -23.88
CA ILE A 84 27.80 0.93 -23.24
C ILE A 84 27.35 -0.51 -23.03
N LEU A 85 26.14 -0.72 -22.49
CA LEU A 85 25.56 -2.03 -22.22
C LEU A 85 25.43 -2.89 -23.49
N THR A 86 24.98 -2.31 -24.60
CA THR A 86 24.78 -3.06 -25.85
C THR A 86 26.08 -3.55 -26.49
N ASN A 87 27.25 -3.00 -26.14
CA ASN A 87 28.52 -3.55 -26.62
C ASN A 87 28.75 -5.00 -26.14
N ILE A 88 28.08 -5.43 -25.07
CA ILE A 88 28.13 -6.83 -24.62
C ILE A 88 27.65 -7.78 -25.73
N LEU A 89 26.66 -7.37 -26.53
CA LEU A 89 26.12 -8.16 -27.64
C LEU A 89 27.11 -8.32 -28.80
N GLU A 90 28.15 -7.48 -28.86
CA GLU A 90 29.18 -7.50 -29.91
C GLU A 90 30.42 -8.33 -29.53
N LEU A 91 30.52 -8.80 -28.28
CA LEU A 91 31.69 -9.55 -27.81
C LEU A 91 31.82 -10.89 -28.53
N GLU A 92 30.70 -11.60 -28.71
CA GLU A 92 30.64 -12.87 -29.42
C GLU A 92 29.36 -12.95 -30.25
N LEU A 93 29.47 -13.52 -31.45
CA LEU A 93 28.34 -13.67 -32.36
C LEU A 93 27.35 -14.68 -31.79
N GLU A 94 26.10 -14.23 -31.62
CA GLU A 94 24.95 -15.06 -31.27
C GLU A 94 25.11 -15.89 -29.98
N ALA A 95 25.91 -15.43 -29.01
CA ALA A 95 26.10 -16.09 -27.73
C ALA A 95 24.92 -15.84 -26.76
N PRO A 96 24.01 -16.80 -26.49
CA PRO A 96 22.74 -16.53 -25.78
C PRO A 96 22.92 -16.00 -24.36
N GLN A 97 24.01 -16.39 -23.68
CA GLN A 97 24.37 -15.89 -22.35
C GLN A 97 24.53 -14.36 -22.35
N LEU A 98 25.27 -13.80 -23.32
CA LEU A 98 25.50 -12.36 -23.43
C LEU A 98 24.21 -11.59 -23.72
N TYR A 99 23.32 -12.17 -24.53
CA TYR A 99 21.99 -11.61 -24.76
C TYR A 99 21.17 -11.60 -23.46
N ARG A 100 21.21 -12.68 -22.66
CA ARG A 100 20.52 -12.75 -21.36
C ARG A 100 21.07 -11.74 -20.36
N THR A 101 22.39 -11.57 -20.27
CA THR A 101 23.01 -10.54 -19.43
C THR A 101 22.41 -9.16 -19.74
N VAL A 102 22.33 -8.79 -21.01
CA VAL A 102 21.75 -7.50 -21.44
C VAL A 102 20.25 -7.44 -21.19
N ALA A 103 19.51 -8.51 -21.51
CA ALA A 103 18.06 -8.57 -21.32
C ALA A 103 17.66 -8.41 -19.85
N TYR A 104 18.35 -9.10 -18.94
CA TYR A 104 18.16 -9.00 -17.49
C TYR A 104 18.42 -7.59 -16.99
N LYS A 105 19.49 -6.94 -17.47
CA LYS A 105 19.75 -5.55 -17.11
C LYS A 105 18.67 -4.61 -17.62
N LEU A 106 18.18 -4.81 -18.85
CA LEU A 106 17.08 -4.03 -19.40
C LEU A 106 15.77 -4.24 -18.61
N MET A 107 15.51 -5.45 -18.09
CA MET A 107 14.38 -5.72 -17.20
C MET A 107 14.50 -4.97 -15.87
N GLU A 108 15.68 -4.98 -15.23
CA GLU A 108 15.93 -4.18 -14.02
C GLU A 108 15.67 -2.69 -14.27
N LEU A 109 16.11 -2.18 -15.42
CA LEU A 109 15.90 -0.78 -15.84
C LEU A 109 14.47 -0.50 -16.33
N LYS A 110 13.59 -1.49 -16.30
CA LYS A 110 12.21 -1.45 -16.83
C LYS A 110 12.14 -0.97 -18.30
N GLN A 111 13.18 -1.23 -19.10
CA GLN A 111 13.24 -0.93 -20.54
C GLN A 111 12.57 -2.05 -21.34
N TRP A 112 11.27 -2.25 -21.11
CA TRP A 112 10.53 -3.43 -21.55
C TRP A 112 10.54 -3.66 -23.06
N ASN A 113 10.43 -2.59 -23.87
CA ASN A 113 10.46 -2.70 -25.33
C ASN A 113 11.82 -3.18 -25.85
N LEU A 114 12.91 -2.67 -25.29
CA LEU A 114 14.25 -3.13 -25.65
C LEU A 114 14.46 -4.57 -25.18
N ALA A 115 14.06 -4.88 -23.94
CA ALA A 115 14.12 -6.23 -23.39
C ALA A 115 13.37 -7.24 -24.28
N LEU A 116 12.16 -6.89 -24.75
CA LEU A 116 11.36 -7.73 -25.64
C LEU A 116 12.14 -8.12 -26.91
N GLY A 117 12.77 -7.15 -27.58
CA GLY A 117 13.56 -7.42 -28.79
C GLY A 117 14.74 -8.36 -28.54
N ILE A 118 15.44 -8.20 -27.41
CA ILE A 118 16.53 -9.09 -27.02
C ILE A 118 16.01 -10.50 -26.67
N PHE A 119 14.92 -10.63 -25.93
CA PHE A 119 14.32 -11.93 -25.62
C PHE A 119 13.76 -12.65 -26.85
N GLN A 120 13.23 -11.92 -27.84
CA GLN A 120 12.85 -12.51 -29.12
C GLN A 120 14.06 -13.11 -29.85
N LYS A 121 15.20 -12.41 -29.82
CA LYS A 121 16.45 -12.96 -30.37
C LYS A 121 16.93 -14.18 -29.57
N ILE A 122 16.89 -14.15 -28.23
CA ILE A 122 17.22 -15.32 -27.39
C ILE A 122 16.34 -16.51 -27.77
N TYR A 123 15.02 -16.31 -27.89
CA TYR A 123 14.10 -17.37 -28.29
C TYR A 123 14.43 -17.94 -29.68
N SER A 124 14.83 -17.12 -30.65
CA SER A 124 15.25 -17.62 -31.97
C SER A 124 16.54 -18.47 -31.92
N LEU A 125 17.40 -18.25 -30.93
CA LEU A 125 18.65 -18.99 -30.73
C LEU A 125 18.47 -20.23 -29.85
N ARG A 126 17.52 -20.17 -28.92
CA ARG A 126 17.25 -21.17 -27.86
C ARG A 126 15.75 -21.46 -27.74
N SER A 127 15.13 -21.87 -28.83
CA SER A 127 13.71 -22.23 -28.87
C SER A 127 13.41 -23.58 -28.20
N ASP A 128 14.47 -24.37 -28.00
CA ASP A 128 14.49 -25.64 -27.27
C ASP A 128 14.43 -25.45 -25.74
N GLU A 129 14.71 -24.24 -25.25
CA GLU A 129 14.69 -23.93 -23.82
C GLU A 129 13.33 -23.32 -23.39
N PRO A 130 12.60 -23.93 -22.44
CA PRO A 130 11.34 -23.35 -21.95
C PRO A 130 11.52 -22.00 -21.26
N GLN A 131 12.72 -21.74 -20.74
CA GLN A 131 13.05 -20.47 -20.10
C GLN A 131 12.93 -19.29 -21.08
N SER A 132 13.34 -19.47 -22.34
CA SER A 132 13.24 -18.43 -23.37
C SER A 132 11.78 -18.00 -23.61
N LEU A 133 10.84 -18.95 -23.58
CA LEU A 133 9.40 -18.70 -23.71
C LEU A 133 8.84 -18.01 -22.46
N ARG A 134 9.22 -18.49 -21.27
CA ARG A 134 8.79 -17.89 -20.00
C ARG A 134 9.26 -16.43 -19.88
N ASP A 135 10.51 -16.16 -20.23
CA ASP A 135 11.08 -14.80 -20.17
C ASP A 135 10.35 -13.84 -21.13
N LEU A 136 10.05 -14.29 -22.36
CA LEU A 136 9.20 -13.54 -23.30
C LEU A 136 7.83 -13.22 -22.70
N ALA A 137 7.17 -14.22 -22.13
CA ALA A 137 5.86 -14.03 -21.50
C ALA A 137 5.92 -13.01 -20.36
N LEU A 138 6.93 -13.07 -19.50
CA LEU A 138 7.10 -12.13 -18.40
C LEU A 138 7.27 -10.69 -18.89
N VAL A 139 8.06 -10.45 -19.93
CA VAL A 139 8.21 -9.10 -20.51
C VAL A 139 6.93 -8.62 -21.19
N LEU A 140 6.21 -9.50 -21.88
CA LEU A 140 4.93 -9.18 -22.51
C LEU A 140 3.86 -8.78 -21.49
N ILE A 141 3.88 -9.35 -20.28
CA ILE A 141 3.00 -8.95 -19.18
C ILE A 141 3.29 -7.50 -18.77
N GLU A 142 4.55 -7.12 -18.63
CA GLU A 142 4.92 -5.74 -18.28
C GLU A 142 4.54 -4.73 -19.37
N LEU A 143 4.43 -5.19 -20.63
CA LEU A 143 3.94 -4.40 -21.77
C LEU A 143 2.42 -4.42 -21.94
N GLY A 144 1.67 -5.12 -21.08
CA GLY A 144 0.22 -5.26 -21.18
C GLY A 144 -0.26 -6.21 -22.30
N GLN A 145 0.64 -6.94 -22.95
CA GLN A 145 0.33 -7.86 -24.05
C GLN A 145 -0.07 -9.25 -23.53
N TYR A 146 -1.10 -9.29 -22.70
CA TYR A 146 -1.48 -10.47 -21.91
C TYR A 146 -1.87 -11.69 -22.73
N ASN A 147 -2.52 -11.51 -23.88
CA ASN A 147 -2.91 -12.64 -24.73
C ASN A 147 -1.69 -13.39 -25.29
N GLN A 148 -0.65 -12.67 -25.71
CA GLN A 148 0.58 -13.31 -26.21
C GLN A 148 1.34 -13.99 -25.07
N ALA A 149 1.44 -13.34 -23.91
CA ALA A 149 2.05 -13.94 -22.73
C ALA A 149 1.36 -15.25 -22.32
N LEU A 150 0.02 -15.29 -22.37
CA LEU A 150 -0.77 -16.49 -22.08
C LEU A 150 -0.44 -17.63 -23.03
N GLU A 151 -0.29 -17.36 -24.33
CA GLU A 151 0.07 -18.40 -25.32
C GLU A 151 1.49 -18.94 -25.10
N TYR A 152 2.44 -18.11 -24.71
CA TYR A 152 3.78 -18.58 -24.35
C TYR A 152 3.78 -19.42 -23.07
N PHE A 153 3.04 -19.02 -22.03
CA PHE A 153 2.91 -19.85 -20.83
C PHE A 153 2.24 -21.20 -21.13
N LYS A 154 1.23 -21.24 -22.03
CA LYS A 154 0.65 -22.51 -22.48
C LYS A 154 1.71 -23.42 -23.09
N GLN A 155 2.53 -22.89 -24.00
CA GLN A 155 3.60 -23.66 -24.64
C GLN A 155 4.59 -24.21 -23.62
N VAL A 156 4.98 -23.43 -22.62
CA VAL A 156 5.86 -23.92 -21.54
C VAL A 156 5.20 -25.05 -20.74
N LEU A 157 3.90 -24.94 -20.43
CA LEU A 157 3.19 -25.94 -19.63
C LEU A 157 2.86 -27.23 -20.39
N THR A 158 2.60 -27.16 -21.70
CA THR A 158 2.23 -28.32 -22.52
C THR A 158 3.39 -28.89 -23.34
N GLY A 159 4.52 -28.19 -23.39
CA GLY A 159 5.71 -28.61 -24.12
C GLY A 159 6.36 -29.85 -23.52
N LEU A 160 6.96 -30.67 -24.39
CA LEU A 160 7.81 -31.78 -24.00
C LEU A 160 9.24 -31.27 -23.87
N TRP A 161 9.68 -31.07 -22.64
CA TRP A 161 11.00 -30.53 -22.33
C TRP A 161 11.94 -31.61 -21.83
N ASP A 162 13.24 -31.39 -22.04
CA ASP A 162 14.30 -32.20 -21.45
C ASP A 162 14.14 -32.27 -19.91
N GLU A 163 14.55 -33.39 -19.31
CA GLU A 163 14.41 -33.61 -17.86
C GLU A 163 15.10 -32.52 -17.02
N ARG A 164 16.13 -31.89 -17.58
CA ARG A 164 16.82 -30.75 -16.98
C ARG A 164 15.94 -29.50 -16.82
N PHE A 165 14.71 -29.46 -17.35
CA PHE A 165 13.78 -28.32 -17.23
C PHE A 165 12.50 -28.60 -16.43
N GLN A 166 12.36 -29.77 -15.79
CA GLN A 166 11.12 -30.19 -15.11
C GLN A 166 10.51 -29.22 -14.09
N THR A 167 11.27 -28.32 -13.44
CA THR A 167 10.69 -27.42 -12.42
C THR A 167 10.15 -26.12 -12.98
N ILE A 168 10.54 -25.72 -14.20
CA ILE A 168 10.14 -24.43 -14.76
C ILE A 168 8.63 -24.34 -14.99
N GLN A 169 7.99 -25.49 -15.22
CA GLN A 169 6.54 -25.59 -15.35
C GLN A 169 5.86 -25.17 -14.04
N THR A 170 6.40 -25.55 -12.87
CA THR A 170 5.88 -25.15 -11.56
C THR A 170 5.92 -23.62 -11.38
N SER A 171 7.07 -23.00 -11.68
CA SER A 171 7.20 -21.53 -11.69
C SER A 171 6.20 -20.87 -12.64
N THR A 172 6.05 -21.46 -13.82
CA THR A 172 5.15 -20.95 -14.86
C THR A 172 3.69 -21.06 -14.47
N VAL A 173 3.28 -22.09 -13.71
CA VAL A 173 1.91 -22.18 -13.17
C VAL A 173 1.60 -21.00 -12.26
N LEU A 174 2.53 -20.58 -11.39
CA LEU A 174 2.34 -19.40 -10.53
C LEU A 174 2.22 -18.12 -11.37
N ASP A 175 3.09 -17.96 -12.37
CA ASP A 175 3.08 -16.79 -13.27
C ASP A 175 1.79 -16.73 -14.11
N LEU A 176 1.35 -17.87 -14.63
CA LEU A 176 0.09 -18.03 -15.35
C LEU A 176 -1.09 -17.61 -14.47
N ASN A 177 -1.17 -18.12 -13.24
CA ASN A 177 -2.31 -17.81 -12.37
C ASN A 177 -2.36 -16.33 -11.97
N ARG A 178 -1.20 -15.69 -11.78
CA ARG A 178 -1.12 -14.23 -11.64
C ARG A 178 -1.63 -13.52 -12.90
N LEU A 179 -1.21 -13.96 -14.09
CA LEU A 179 -1.67 -13.39 -15.36
C LEU A 179 -3.19 -13.51 -15.53
N LEU A 180 -3.79 -14.65 -15.19
CA LEU A 180 -5.24 -14.86 -15.30
C LEU A 180 -6.03 -13.88 -14.42
N VAL A 181 -5.52 -13.55 -13.23
CA VAL A 181 -6.10 -12.50 -12.37
C VAL A 181 -6.00 -11.13 -13.03
N LEU A 182 -4.84 -10.76 -13.58
CA LEU A 182 -4.65 -9.49 -14.30
C LEU A 182 -5.58 -9.36 -15.51
N MET A 183 -5.84 -10.47 -16.20
CA MET A 183 -6.75 -10.53 -17.35
C MET A 183 -8.23 -10.59 -16.96
N ASN A 184 -8.55 -10.84 -15.68
CA ASN A 184 -9.88 -11.24 -15.24
C ASN A 184 -10.46 -12.42 -16.07
N LYS A 185 -9.61 -13.40 -16.41
CA LYS A 185 -9.94 -14.50 -17.33
C LYS A 185 -10.11 -15.81 -16.56
N THR A 186 -11.30 -16.41 -16.64
CA THR A 186 -11.65 -17.62 -15.89
C THR A 186 -11.47 -18.92 -16.68
N ASN A 187 -11.40 -18.86 -18.02
CA ASN A 187 -11.24 -20.04 -18.87
C ASN A 187 -10.19 -19.81 -19.98
N PRO A 188 -8.89 -20.06 -19.71
CA PRO A 188 -7.82 -19.89 -20.68
C PRO A 188 -7.67 -21.03 -21.68
N ALA A 189 -8.54 -22.05 -21.68
CA ALA A 189 -8.35 -23.30 -22.45
C ALA A 189 -7.04 -24.02 -22.07
N ILE A 190 -6.83 -24.22 -20.77
CA ILE A 190 -5.76 -25.01 -20.15
C ILE A 190 -6.42 -25.97 -19.17
N ASP A 191 -5.76 -27.07 -18.81
CA ASP A 191 -6.24 -27.98 -17.77
C ASP A 191 -6.62 -27.22 -16.49
N HIS A 192 -7.88 -27.35 -16.10
CA HIS A 192 -8.47 -26.69 -14.92
C HIS A 192 -7.70 -26.94 -13.62
N ARG A 193 -6.99 -28.07 -13.50
CA ARG A 193 -6.17 -28.40 -12.32
C ARG A 193 -5.01 -27.43 -12.11
N LEU A 194 -4.55 -26.78 -13.18
CA LEU A 194 -3.48 -25.77 -13.14
C LEU A 194 -4.02 -24.36 -12.82
N ILE A 195 -5.34 -24.19 -12.73
CA ILE A 195 -5.98 -22.88 -12.56
C ILE A 195 -6.40 -22.71 -11.10
N ARG A 196 -5.61 -21.95 -10.36
CA ARG A 196 -5.90 -21.54 -8.99
C ARG A 196 -5.19 -20.24 -8.65
N HIS A 197 -5.93 -19.26 -8.14
CA HIS A 197 -5.32 -18.07 -7.57
C HIS A 197 -4.55 -18.43 -6.29
N LEU A 198 -3.23 -18.20 -6.31
CA LEU A 198 -2.29 -18.55 -5.24
C LEU A 198 -1.55 -17.28 -4.77
N PRO A 199 -2.23 -16.37 -4.04
CA PRO A 199 -1.58 -15.17 -3.54
C PRO A 199 -0.55 -15.51 -2.45
N LEU A 200 0.57 -14.78 -2.46
CA LEU A 200 1.67 -14.96 -1.52
C LEU A 200 2.10 -13.62 -0.95
N ASP A 201 2.44 -13.55 0.33
CA ASP A 201 2.97 -12.34 0.94
C ASP A 201 4.39 -12.05 0.45
N ILE A 202 5.21 -13.09 0.27
CA ILE A 202 6.55 -12.98 -0.34
C ILE A 202 6.72 -14.06 -1.41
N ARG A 203 7.17 -13.67 -2.60
CA ARG A 203 7.74 -14.57 -3.60
C ARG A 203 9.07 -14.02 -4.09
N ILE A 204 10.11 -14.85 -4.11
CA ILE A 204 11.41 -14.49 -4.66
C ILE A 204 11.71 -15.47 -5.77
N VAL A 205 12.09 -14.99 -6.95
CA VAL A 205 12.45 -15.82 -8.10
C VAL A 205 13.86 -15.44 -8.53
N VAL A 206 14.73 -16.42 -8.62
CA VAL A 206 16.14 -16.26 -9.00
C VAL A 206 16.39 -17.09 -10.25
N GLN A 207 16.93 -16.46 -11.29
CA GLN A 207 17.33 -17.11 -12.54
C GLN A 207 18.64 -16.51 -13.05
N TRP A 208 19.39 -17.21 -13.88
CA TRP A 208 20.71 -16.76 -14.35
C TRP A 208 20.90 -16.99 -15.85
N ASP A 209 22.03 -16.51 -16.38
CA ASP A 209 22.35 -16.52 -17.81
C ASP A 209 23.24 -17.70 -18.24
N THR A 210 23.97 -18.32 -17.32
CA THR A 210 24.90 -19.43 -17.58
C THR A 210 24.27 -20.80 -17.40
N ALA A 211 24.40 -21.67 -18.40
CA ALA A 211 24.04 -23.07 -18.25
C ALA A 211 25.01 -23.81 -17.30
N ASP A 212 24.57 -24.96 -16.80
CA ASP A 212 25.33 -25.89 -15.95
C ASP A 212 25.87 -25.26 -14.65
N THR A 213 25.30 -24.13 -14.24
CA THR A 213 25.72 -23.36 -13.07
C THR A 213 24.84 -23.69 -11.87
N VAL A 214 25.45 -23.97 -10.71
CA VAL A 214 24.68 -24.21 -9.48
C VAL A 214 24.76 -22.98 -8.59
N ILE A 215 23.60 -22.34 -8.40
CA ILE A 215 23.42 -21.23 -7.47
C ILE A 215 22.56 -21.72 -6.30
N LYS A 216 22.98 -21.41 -5.08
CA LYS A 216 22.19 -21.65 -3.88
C LYS A 216 21.50 -20.35 -3.47
N LEU A 217 20.18 -20.39 -3.35
CA LEU A 217 19.38 -19.33 -2.72
C LEU A 217 19.23 -19.65 -1.24
N SER A 218 19.51 -18.67 -0.38
CA SER A 218 19.24 -18.77 1.06
C SER A 218 18.45 -17.55 1.54
N ILE A 219 17.40 -17.82 2.30
CA ILE A 219 16.51 -16.83 2.91
C ILE A 219 16.57 -17.02 4.41
N GLN A 220 17.08 -16.02 5.12
CA GLN A 220 16.98 -15.98 6.57
C GLN A 220 15.70 -15.24 6.96
N GLU A 221 14.84 -15.90 7.71
CA GLU A 221 13.54 -15.39 8.14
C GLU A 221 13.64 -14.66 9.49
N PRO A 222 12.63 -13.85 9.89
CA PRO A 222 12.64 -13.12 11.16
C PRO A 222 12.75 -14.01 12.41
N THR A 223 12.37 -15.28 12.30
CA THR A 223 12.53 -16.30 13.36
C THR A 223 13.98 -16.69 13.61
N GLY A 224 14.90 -16.32 12.71
CA GLY A 224 16.28 -16.79 12.67
C GLY A 224 16.48 -18.09 11.88
N GLN A 225 15.41 -18.74 11.43
CA GLN A 225 15.51 -19.93 10.57
C GLN A 225 16.00 -19.57 9.18
N ILE A 226 16.73 -20.50 8.56
CA ILE A 226 17.23 -20.36 7.19
C ILE A 226 16.52 -21.37 6.30
N CYS A 227 15.81 -20.86 5.31
CA CYS A 227 15.31 -21.64 4.18
C CYS A 227 16.33 -21.56 3.05
N ASN A 228 16.76 -22.68 2.47
CA ASN A 228 17.71 -22.69 1.37
C ASN A 228 17.39 -23.77 0.31
N SER A 229 17.97 -23.62 -0.88
CA SER A 229 17.68 -24.48 -2.03
C SER A 229 18.48 -25.79 -2.10
N THR A 230 19.23 -26.15 -1.05
CA THR A 230 20.11 -27.34 -1.05
C THR A 230 19.82 -28.33 0.07
N ASP A 231 19.50 -27.86 1.27
CA ASP A 231 19.43 -28.67 2.49
C ASP A 231 18.24 -28.33 3.40
N SER A 232 17.68 -27.12 3.31
CA SER A 232 16.60 -26.64 4.20
C SER A 232 15.44 -26.02 3.42
N PHE A 233 14.59 -26.85 2.80
CA PHE A 233 13.58 -26.38 1.84
C PHE A 233 12.31 -25.80 2.46
N GLN A 234 12.11 -25.95 3.77
CA GLN A 234 10.90 -25.55 4.48
C GLN A 234 11.23 -24.97 5.85
N THR A 235 10.40 -24.05 6.33
CA THR A 235 10.53 -23.42 7.65
C THR A 235 9.24 -23.49 8.45
N ASP A 236 9.32 -23.22 9.75
CA ASP A 236 8.18 -23.32 10.67
C ASP A 236 7.05 -22.34 10.35
N ILE A 237 7.37 -21.19 9.77
CA ILE A 237 6.37 -20.20 9.34
C ILE A 237 5.78 -20.50 7.95
N GLY A 238 6.17 -21.64 7.35
CA GLY A 238 5.66 -22.10 6.07
C GLY A 238 6.36 -21.48 4.86
N GLY A 239 7.58 -20.97 5.03
CA GLY A 239 8.46 -20.63 3.92
C GLY A 239 8.84 -21.91 3.17
N TYR A 240 8.88 -21.85 1.84
CA TYR A 240 9.23 -22.98 0.98
C TYR A 240 10.17 -22.55 -0.13
N ILE A 241 11.28 -23.27 -0.33
CA ILE A 241 12.17 -23.10 -1.49
C ILE A 241 12.13 -24.31 -2.40
N THR A 242 12.05 -24.06 -3.71
CA THR A 242 12.18 -25.10 -4.73
C THR A 242 13.58 -25.72 -4.67
N ASN A 243 13.63 -27.05 -4.64
CA ASN A 243 14.89 -27.79 -4.60
C ASN A 243 15.69 -27.62 -5.91
N SER A 244 16.94 -27.14 -5.79
CA SER A 244 17.87 -26.96 -6.92
C SER A 244 18.94 -28.05 -7.02
N PHE A 245 18.88 -29.09 -6.18
CA PHE A 245 19.89 -30.15 -6.14
C PHE A 245 19.93 -30.92 -7.47
N GLY A 246 21.06 -30.84 -8.17
CA GLY A 246 21.29 -31.48 -9.47
C GLY A 246 20.56 -30.84 -10.66
N LYS A 247 19.96 -29.66 -10.50
CA LYS A 247 19.22 -28.94 -11.56
C LYS A 247 19.80 -27.55 -11.77
N SER A 248 20.74 -27.44 -12.71
CA SER A 248 21.60 -26.28 -12.94
C SER A 248 21.08 -25.21 -13.90
N ASP A 249 19.93 -25.45 -14.54
CA ASP A 249 19.41 -24.59 -15.63
C ASP A 249 17.97 -24.10 -15.36
N GLN A 250 17.60 -23.93 -14.07
CA GLN A 250 16.22 -23.68 -13.67
C GLN A 250 16.10 -22.53 -12.69
N PRO A 251 14.99 -21.76 -12.75
CA PRO A 251 14.72 -20.76 -11.74
C PRO A 251 14.52 -21.41 -10.37
N ILE A 252 15.05 -20.75 -9.34
CA ILE A 252 14.86 -21.11 -7.94
C ILE A 252 13.87 -20.12 -7.33
N GLU A 253 12.88 -20.63 -6.61
CA GLU A 253 11.85 -19.79 -6.00
C GLU A 253 11.74 -20.02 -4.49
N TYR A 254 11.62 -18.93 -3.74
CA TYR A 254 11.11 -18.92 -2.36
C TYR A 254 9.66 -18.43 -2.36
N LEU A 255 8.79 -19.17 -1.67
CA LEU A 255 7.36 -18.91 -1.56
C LEU A 255 6.98 -18.84 -0.07
N LEU A 256 6.34 -17.74 0.34
CA LEU A 256 5.77 -17.62 1.68
C LEU A 256 4.36 -17.03 1.58
N ARG A 257 3.38 -17.83 1.97
CA ARG A 257 1.96 -17.44 1.86
C ARG A 257 1.56 -16.39 2.89
N LYS A 258 2.03 -16.53 4.13
CA LYS A 258 1.74 -15.62 5.23
C LYS A 258 3.04 -15.20 5.89
N ALA A 259 3.46 -13.97 5.65
CA ALA A 259 4.67 -13.44 6.24
C ALA A 259 4.39 -12.92 7.65
N ILE A 260 5.35 -13.12 8.55
CA ILE A 260 5.34 -12.49 9.87
C ILE A 260 6.10 -11.17 9.80
N ASN A 261 5.87 -10.30 10.79
CA ASN A 261 6.59 -9.03 10.85
C ASN A 261 8.09 -9.27 11.09
N GLY A 262 8.93 -8.49 10.42
CA GLY A 262 10.39 -8.51 10.58
C GLY A 262 11.15 -8.42 9.27
N ILE A 263 12.44 -8.71 9.35
CA ILE A 263 13.37 -8.62 8.22
C ILE A 263 13.67 -10.01 7.68
N TYR A 264 13.49 -10.17 6.38
CA TYR A 264 13.91 -11.35 5.62
C TYR A 264 15.17 -10.99 4.82
N SER A 265 16.26 -11.72 5.03
CA SER A 265 17.53 -11.48 4.33
C SER A 265 17.72 -12.48 3.19
N ILE A 266 18.01 -11.98 1.99
CA ILE A 266 18.24 -12.77 0.78
C ILE A 266 19.73 -12.84 0.52
N SER A 267 20.28 -14.05 0.39
CA SER A 267 21.67 -14.26 -0.03
C SER A 267 21.77 -15.34 -1.12
N LEU A 268 22.79 -15.19 -1.96
CA LEU A 268 23.12 -16.12 -3.03
C LEU A 268 24.54 -16.65 -2.85
N THR A 269 24.71 -17.96 -2.98
CA THR A 269 26.03 -18.61 -2.98
C THR A 269 26.31 -19.25 -4.33
N TYR A 270 27.49 -18.96 -4.89
CA TYR A 270 27.94 -19.60 -6.14
C TYR A 270 28.57 -20.96 -5.83
N VAL A 271 27.83 -22.06 -6.04
CA VAL A 271 28.21 -23.41 -5.57
C VAL A 271 29.06 -24.19 -6.55
N ASN A 272 28.78 -24.11 -7.85
CA ASN A 272 29.62 -24.75 -8.88
C ASN A 272 29.68 -23.93 -10.17
N ASN A 273 30.89 -23.79 -10.69
CA ASN A 273 31.17 -23.27 -12.02
C ASN A 273 31.46 -24.46 -12.94
N ALA A 274 30.46 -24.93 -13.70
CA ALA A 274 30.73 -25.96 -14.71
C ALA A 274 31.46 -25.42 -15.95
N GLN A 275 31.92 -24.16 -15.96
CA GLN A 275 32.55 -23.58 -17.14
C GLN A 275 33.97 -23.05 -16.91
N HIS A 276 34.90 -23.73 -17.56
CA HIS A 276 36.10 -23.16 -18.18
C HIS A 276 35.73 -22.47 -19.51
N THR A 277 34.64 -21.68 -19.56
CA THR A 277 34.33 -20.92 -20.78
C THR A 277 34.97 -19.55 -20.73
N ILE A 278 35.35 -19.09 -21.91
CA ILE A 278 35.93 -17.77 -22.18
C ILE A 278 34.89 -16.65 -21.93
N VAL A 279 33.60 -17.01 -21.82
CA VAL A 279 32.44 -16.14 -21.86
C VAL A 279 32.03 -15.67 -20.46
N GLY A 280 32.84 -14.81 -19.86
CA GLY A 280 32.43 -13.91 -18.78
C GLY A 280 31.94 -14.55 -17.47
N VAL A 281 31.38 -13.72 -16.59
CA VAL A 281 30.90 -14.13 -15.26
C VAL A 281 29.38 -14.30 -15.27
N THR A 282 28.84 -15.09 -14.35
CA THR A 282 27.40 -15.34 -14.26
C THR A 282 26.63 -14.11 -13.80
N THR A 283 25.57 -13.76 -14.54
CA THR A 283 24.61 -12.72 -14.20
C THR A 283 23.31 -13.36 -13.73
N VAL A 284 22.90 -13.00 -12.52
CA VAL A 284 21.69 -13.48 -11.87
C VAL A 284 20.63 -12.37 -11.89
N LEU A 285 19.43 -12.71 -12.33
CA LEU A 285 18.23 -11.91 -12.20
C LEU A 285 17.48 -12.33 -10.94
N VAL A 286 17.29 -11.39 -10.01
CA VAL A 286 16.53 -11.58 -8.78
C VAL A 286 15.26 -10.76 -8.86
N CYS A 287 14.11 -11.44 -8.90
CA CYS A 287 12.79 -10.82 -8.85
C CYS A 287 12.19 -11.03 -7.46
N VAL A 288 11.93 -9.96 -6.73
CA VAL A 288 11.29 -9.98 -5.41
C VAL A 288 9.88 -9.40 -5.52
N TYR A 289 8.91 -10.15 -5.04
CA TYR A 289 7.51 -9.77 -4.98
C TYR A 289 7.06 -9.70 -3.51
N LYS A 290 6.39 -8.61 -3.14
CA LYS A 290 5.50 -8.57 -1.96
C LYS A 290 4.05 -8.61 -2.42
N TYR A 291 3.21 -9.32 -1.68
CA TYR A 291 1.77 -9.46 -1.98
C TYR A 291 1.51 -9.96 -3.40
N PHE A 292 2.32 -10.92 -3.85
CA PHE A 292 2.26 -11.55 -5.18
C PHE A 292 0.84 -12.01 -5.52
N GLY A 293 0.39 -11.68 -6.72
CA GLY A 293 -0.93 -12.03 -7.24
C GLY A 293 -2.09 -11.24 -6.62
N SER A 294 -1.82 -10.21 -5.80
CA SER A 294 -2.85 -9.32 -5.25
C SER A 294 -2.92 -7.98 -5.99
N LEU A 295 -3.92 -7.15 -5.68
CA LEU A 295 -4.02 -5.78 -6.19
C LEU A 295 -2.95 -4.84 -5.64
N ASN A 296 -2.34 -5.20 -4.50
CA ASN A 296 -1.28 -4.43 -3.84
C ASN A 296 0.11 -5.03 -4.12
N GLU A 297 0.25 -5.82 -5.18
CA GLU A 297 1.53 -6.44 -5.51
C GLU A 297 2.62 -5.38 -5.72
N GLU A 298 3.73 -5.54 -5.01
CA GLU A 298 4.95 -4.78 -5.22
C GLU A 298 5.99 -5.71 -5.85
N LYS A 299 6.59 -5.28 -6.96
CA LYS A 299 7.62 -6.03 -7.66
C LYS A 299 8.89 -5.20 -7.78
N GLN A 300 10.03 -5.78 -7.41
CA GLN A 300 11.34 -5.23 -7.68
C GLN A 300 12.23 -6.27 -8.37
N ILE A 301 13.02 -5.81 -9.33
CA ILE A 301 13.95 -6.62 -10.11
C ILE A 301 15.35 -6.05 -9.88
N HIS A 302 16.33 -6.92 -9.67
CA HIS A 302 17.72 -6.52 -9.55
C HIS A 302 18.63 -7.54 -10.24
N THR A 303 19.74 -7.09 -10.81
CA THR A 303 20.75 -7.96 -11.38
C THR A 303 21.99 -8.03 -10.49
N VAL A 304 22.52 -9.23 -10.29
CA VAL A 304 23.70 -9.50 -9.46
C VAL A 304 24.72 -10.27 -10.29
N ARG A 305 26.00 -9.90 -10.21
CA ARG A 305 27.09 -10.66 -10.86
C ARG A 305 27.81 -11.53 -9.84
N LEU A 306 27.90 -12.82 -10.12
CA LEU A 306 28.66 -13.78 -9.33
C LEU A 306 30.02 -14.01 -10.00
N THR A 307 31.09 -13.66 -9.30
CA THR A 307 32.46 -13.68 -9.86
C THR A 307 33.31 -14.79 -9.27
N ASN A 308 33.25 -15.00 -7.96
CA ASN A 308 34.12 -15.95 -7.26
C ASN A 308 33.37 -17.19 -6.81
N TYR A 309 34.00 -18.35 -7.02
CA TYR A 309 33.51 -19.64 -6.54
C TYR A 309 33.38 -19.66 -5.01
N ASN A 310 32.33 -20.31 -4.49
CA ASN A 310 31.97 -20.38 -3.07
C ASN A 310 31.76 -19.04 -2.38
N GLN A 311 31.66 -17.94 -3.13
CA GLN A 311 31.30 -16.65 -2.57
C GLN A 311 29.81 -16.62 -2.26
N THR A 312 29.47 -16.18 -1.04
CA THR A 312 28.12 -15.79 -0.68
C THR A 312 28.01 -14.28 -0.75
N ILE A 313 26.96 -13.79 -1.39
CA ILE A 313 26.67 -12.36 -1.53
C ILE A 313 25.30 -12.10 -0.92
N ASP A 314 25.24 -11.12 -0.02
CA ASP A 314 23.98 -10.59 0.49
C ASP A 314 23.35 -9.72 -0.59
N VAL A 315 22.16 -10.08 -1.03
CA VAL A 315 21.48 -9.45 -2.19
C VAL A 315 20.54 -8.35 -1.74
N ALA A 316 19.66 -8.64 -0.78
CA ALA A 316 18.62 -7.72 -0.37
C ALA A 316 18.03 -8.07 1.00
N GLN A 317 17.30 -7.11 1.56
CA GLN A 317 16.43 -7.29 2.70
C GLN A 317 14.99 -6.92 2.35
N ILE A 318 14.05 -7.75 2.80
CA ILE A 318 12.61 -7.49 2.73
C ILE A 318 12.13 -7.20 4.14
N GLU A 319 11.66 -5.99 4.37
CA GLU A 319 10.96 -5.63 5.59
C GLU A 319 9.46 -5.90 5.39
N VAL A 320 8.88 -6.72 6.26
CA VAL A 320 7.45 -7.00 6.32
C VAL A 320 6.90 -6.50 7.65
N GLY A 321 5.77 -5.80 7.59
CA GLY A 321 5.22 -5.06 8.71
C GLY A 321 5.85 -3.67 8.80
N ASP A 322 5.01 -2.65 9.02
CA ASP A 322 5.53 -1.34 9.34
C ASP A 322 5.99 -1.35 10.80
N LEU A 323 7.30 -1.55 11.04
CA LEU A 323 7.90 -1.28 12.36
C LEU A 323 7.59 0.15 12.84
N ASN A 324 7.32 1.07 11.90
CA ASN A 324 6.87 2.42 12.18
C ASN A 324 5.40 2.52 12.59
N LEU A 325 4.51 1.67 12.05
CA LEU A 325 3.08 1.69 12.36
C LEU A 325 2.81 1.07 13.73
N GLU A 326 3.59 0.07 14.15
CA GLU A 326 3.55 -0.42 15.54
C GLU A 326 4.08 0.62 16.53
N LYS A 327 5.20 1.28 16.22
CA LYS A 327 5.69 2.43 17.02
C LYS A 327 4.68 3.58 17.09
N LEU A 328 4.02 3.90 15.97
CA LEU A 328 2.97 4.92 15.90
C LEU A 328 1.72 4.49 16.68
N LYS A 329 1.36 3.20 16.68
CA LYS A 329 0.27 2.67 17.53
C LYS A 329 0.62 2.80 19.01
N ASP A 330 1.84 2.47 19.40
CA ASP A 330 2.32 2.62 20.78
C ASP A 330 2.35 4.09 21.23
N GLU A 331 2.80 5.01 20.36
CA GLU A 331 2.76 6.45 20.61
C GLU A 331 1.32 6.98 20.68
N LEU A 332 0.43 6.50 19.81
CA LEU A 332 -0.99 6.84 19.83
C LEU A 332 -1.66 6.34 21.12
N GLU A 333 -1.32 5.14 21.60
CA GLU A 333 -1.81 4.64 22.89
C GLU A 333 -1.30 5.46 24.08
N LYS A 334 -0.01 5.84 24.07
CA LYS A 334 0.57 6.74 25.09
C LYS A 334 -0.15 8.10 25.09
N SER A 335 -0.39 8.66 23.91
CA SER A 335 -1.12 9.92 23.74
C SER A 335 -2.58 9.82 24.23
N LYS A 336 -3.28 8.72 23.91
CA LYS A 336 -4.64 8.45 24.41
C LYS A 336 -4.70 8.35 25.93
N LYS A 337 -3.74 7.66 26.55
CA LYS A 337 -3.64 7.55 28.02
C LYS A 337 -3.43 8.91 28.67
N GLU A 338 -2.59 9.75 28.07
CA GLU A 338 -2.34 11.11 28.56
C GLU A 338 -3.56 12.02 28.40
N CYS A 339 -4.26 11.96 27.26
CA CYS A 339 -5.54 12.65 27.08
C CYS A 339 -6.59 12.23 28.12
N CYS A 340 -6.70 10.93 28.42
CA CYS A 340 -7.62 10.43 29.44
C CYS A 340 -7.26 10.96 30.84
N ARG A 341 -5.96 11.01 31.17
CA ARG A 341 -5.45 11.61 32.42
C ARG A 341 -5.84 13.09 32.54
N LEU A 342 -5.64 13.87 31.49
CA LEU A 342 -5.98 15.30 31.44
C LEU A 342 -7.51 15.52 31.51
N GLN A 343 -8.30 14.70 30.81
CA GLN A 343 -9.76 14.76 30.88
C GLN A 343 -10.28 14.49 32.30
N ASN A 344 -9.74 13.50 33.00
CA ASN A 344 -10.11 13.21 34.38
C ASN A 344 -9.76 14.36 35.34
N GLN A 345 -8.63 15.06 35.12
CA GLN A 345 -8.26 16.26 35.88
C GLN A 345 -9.21 17.45 35.62
N ILE A 346 -9.72 17.59 34.40
CA ILE A 346 -10.72 18.62 34.06
C ILE A 346 -12.09 18.28 34.68
N ILE A 347 -12.48 17.00 34.68
CA ILE A 347 -13.76 16.54 35.25
C ILE A 347 -13.79 16.74 36.77
N THR A 348 -12.71 16.39 37.48
CA THR A 348 -12.60 16.62 38.94
C THR A 348 -12.57 18.11 39.28
N GLY A 349 -11.96 18.96 38.44
CA GLY A 349 -12.02 20.42 38.57
C GLY A 349 -13.40 21.03 38.32
N LYS A 350 -14.20 20.47 37.40
CA LYS A 350 -15.57 20.91 37.11
C LYS A 350 -16.58 20.52 38.19
N GLN A 351 -16.42 19.35 38.82
CA GLN A 351 -17.32 18.91 39.90
C GLN A 351 -17.28 19.85 41.13
N GLN A 352 -16.16 20.53 41.38
CA GLN A 352 -16.07 21.52 42.46
C GLN A 352 -16.75 22.86 42.15
N THR A 353 -16.95 23.21 40.88
CA THR A 353 -17.56 24.49 40.46
C THR A 353 -19.09 24.39 40.24
N GLN A 354 -19.61 23.19 39.97
CA GLN A 354 -21.03 22.95 39.67
C GLN A 354 -21.96 23.10 40.90
N SER A 355 -21.42 23.02 42.12
CA SER A 355 -22.17 23.14 43.38
C SER A 355 -22.56 24.56 43.80
N LEU A 356 -22.10 25.60 43.07
CA LEU A 356 -22.33 27.01 43.41
C LEU A 356 -23.45 27.70 42.60
N ILE A 357 -23.98 27.05 41.56
CA ILE A 357 -24.92 27.68 40.61
C ILE A 357 -26.36 27.51 41.11
N GLN A 358 -27.07 28.63 41.31
CA GLN A 358 -28.46 28.64 41.77
C GLN A 358 -29.39 29.35 40.77
N HIS A 359 -30.48 28.69 40.39
CA HIS A 359 -31.54 29.23 39.55
C HIS A 359 -32.72 29.72 40.41
N THR A 360 -32.67 30.99 40.81
CA THR A 360 -33.70 31.63 41.64
C THR A 360 -35.04 31.76 40.89
N ASN A 361 -36.16 31.68 41.62
CA ASN A 361 -37.53 31.74 41.09
C ASN A 361 -37.93 30.61 40.11
N VAL A 362 -37.25 29.46 40.18
CA VAL A 362 -37.57 28.27 39.40
C VAL A 362 -37.78 27.10 40.35
N THR A 363 -38.87 26.38 40.16
CA THR A 363 -39.22 25.21 40.96
C THR A 363 -39.16 23.97 40.07
N CYS A 364 -38.52 22.91 40.55
CA CYS A 364 -38.51 21.62 39.87
C CYS A 364 -39.89 20.97 39.95
N ASP A 365 -40.50 20.62 38.81
CA ASP A 365 -41.81 19.98 38.77
C ASP A 365 -41.80 18.51 39.24
N GLY A 366 -40.61 17.89 39.31
CA GLY A 366 -40.45 16.53 39.80
C GLY A 366 -40.39 16.42 41.32
N CYS A 367 -39.60 17.28 41.97
CA CYS A 367 -39.34 17.20 43.42
C CYS A 367 -39.73 18.45 44.21
N SER A 368 -40.30 19.47 43.56
CA SER A 368 -40.67 20.77 44.15
C SER A 368 -39.51 21.57 44.76
N MET A 369 -38.25 21.20 44.47
CA MET A 369 -37.07 21.98 44.89
C MET A 369 -37.10 23.39 44.27
N SER A 370 -36.92 24.42 45.10
CA SER A 370 -36.82 25.83 44.70
C SER A 370 -35.91 26.60 45.67
N PRO A 371 -34.86 27.30 45.20
CA PRO A 371 -34.37 27.35 43.83
C PRO A 371 -33.72 26.03 43.38
N ILE A 372 -33.69 25.76 42.08
CA ILE A 372 -32.89 24.63 41.55
C ILE A 372 -31.41 24.95 41.72
N VAL A 373 -30.66 24.06 42.38
CA VAL A 373 -29.21 24.15 42.58
C VAL A 373 -28.51 23.19 41.62
N GLY A 374 -27.48 23.66 40.92
CA GLY A 374 -26.82 22.93 39.84
C GLY A 374 -27.54 23.09 38.50
N ASP A 375 -27.50 22.05 37.66
CA ASP A 375 -28.07 22.09 36.31
C ASP A 375 -29.61 22.13 36.33
N ARG A 376 -30.19 23.10 35.62
CA ARG A 376 -31.63 23.19 35.34
C ARG A 376 -31.96 22.60 33.97
N TYR A 377 -32.99 21.78 33.88
CA TYR A 377 -33.46 21.16 32.64
C TYR A 377 -34.86 21.67 32.30
N LYS A 378 -34.98 22.52 31.27
CA LYS A 378 -36.26 23.11 30.86
C LYS A 378 -36.81 22.45 29.61
N CYS A 379 -38.10 22.13 29.59
CA CYS A 379 -38.75 21.70 28.35
C CYS A 379 -38.98 22.89 27.40
N ILE A 380 -38.60 22.71 26.12
CA ILE A 380 -38.73 23.79 25.13
C ILE A 380 -40.17 23.98 24.60
N PHE A 381 -41.06 23.01 24.80
CA PHE A 381 -42.44 23.05 24.32
C PHE A 381 -43.45 23.28 25.43
N CYS A 382 -43.19 22.77 26.63
CA CYS A 382 -44.09 22.94 27.75
C CYS A 382 -43.92 24.34 28.35
N PRO A 383 -45.02 25.05 28.66
CA PRO A 383 -44.98 26.43 29.09
C PRO A 383 -44.04 26.73 30.27
N ASN A 384 -44.12 25.91 31.31
CA ASN A 384 -43.42 26.13 32.57
C ASN A 384 -42.98 24.79 33.19
N LEU A 385 -42.34 23.93 32.40
CA LEU A 385 -41.84 22.64 32.88
C LEU A 385 -40.32 22.67 33.05
N ASP A 386 -39.86 22.42 34.26
CA ASP A 386 -38.48 22.50 34.73
C ASP A 386 -38.12 21.31 35.65
N PHE A 387 -36.97 20.70 35.43
CA PHE A 387 -36.42 19.63 36.25
C PHE A 387 -35.03 19.97 36.77
N CYS A 388 -34.69 19.53 37.98
CA CYS A 388 -33.30 19.51 38.44
C CYS A 388 -32.54 18.32 37.82
N HIS A 389 -31.22 18.31 38.00
CA HIS A 389 -30.34 17.21 37.56
C HIS A 389 -30.86 15.82 37.94
N ASP A 390 -31.34 15.65 39.16
CA ASP A 390 -31.78 14.34 39.66
C ASP A 390 -33.13 13.90 39.07
N CYS A 391 -34.02 14.85 38.76
CA CYS A 391 -35.36 14.55 38.24
C CYS A 391 -35.41 14.41 36.72
N GLN A 392 -34.41 14.90 35.98
CA GLN A 392 -34.45 14.89 34.51
C GLN A 392 -34.52 13.48 33.91
N SER A 393 -33.88 12.49 34.56
CA SER A 393 -33.92 11.08 34.14
C SER A 393 -35.31 10.46 34.30
N SER A 394 -36.14 11.00 35.20
CA SER A 394 -37.51 10.56 35.45
C SER A 394 -38.55 11.37 34.68
N ALA A 395 -38.15 12.35 33.86
CA ALA A 395 -39.08 13.23 33.15
C ALA A 395 -40.05 12.47 32.20
N ASN A 396 -39.64 11.31 31.68
CA ASN A 396 -40.47 10.52 30.77
C ASN A 396 -41.72 9.90 31.43
N SER A 397 -41.78 9.83 32.77
CA SER A 397 -42.95 9.31 33.49
C SER A 397 -43.97 10.39 33.84
N THR A 398 -43.56 11.66 33.90
CA THR A 398 -44.39 12.82 34.29
C THR A 398 -44.69 13.75 33.12
N HIS A 399 -44.08 13.50 31.95
CA HIS A 399 -44.17 14.36 30.77
C HIS A 399 -43.88 13.58 29.47
N ASP A 400 -44.29 14.12 28.31
CA ASP A 400 -44.12 13.49 27.00
C ASP A 400 -42.62 13.33 26.67
N ALA A 401 -42.15 12.08 26.58
CA ALA A 401 -40.76 11.73 26.27
C ALA A 401 -40.26 12.28 24.92
N LYS A 402 -41.16 12.69 24.02
CA LYS A 402 -40.79 13.29 22.72
C LYS A 402 -40.44 14.77 22.82
N HIS A 403 -40.66 15.41 23.97
CA HIS A 403 -40.31 16.80 24.19
C HIS A 403 -38.88 16.90 24.75
N PRO A 404 -37.93 17.53 24.03
CA PRO A 404 -36.56 17.62 24.47
C PRO A 404 -36.42 18.60 25.65
N LEU A 405 -35.55 18.24 26.59
CA LEU A 405 -35.13 19.07 27.70
C LEU A 405 -33.83 19.78 27.34
N PHE A 406 -33.78 21.09 27.54
CA PHE A 406 -32.60 21.90 27.37
C PHE A 406 -31.91 22.09 28.72
N CYS A 407 -30.63 21.71 28.82
CA CYS A 407 -29.83 21.88 30.02
C CYS A 407 -29.26 23.31 30.09
N ILE A 408 -29.46 23.96 31.23
CA ILE A 408 -29.02 25.32 31.53
C ILE A 408 -28.02 25.21 32.69
N HIS A 409 -26.74 25.43 32.38
CA HIS A 409 -25.65 25.34 33.35
C HIS A 409 -25.32 26.68 34.03
N ASP A 410 -25.89 27.79 33.57
CA ASP A 410 -25.57 29.13 34.06
C ASP A 410 -26.86 29.92 34.30
N SER A 411 -27.04 30.41 35.53
CA SER A 411 -28.22 31.17 35.92
C SER A 411 -28.33 32.53 35.25
N SER A 412 -27.23 33.09 34.72
CA SER A 412 -27.22 34.37 33.99
C SER A 412 -27.83 34.29 32.58
N VAL A 413 -27.86 33.09 31.97
CA VAL A 413 -28.40 32.85 30.61
C VAL A 413 -29.94 32.86 30.58
N PHE A 414 -30.59 32.89 31.75
CA PHE A 414 -32.04 32.90 31.87
C PHE A 414 -32.72 34.10 31.17
N ALA A 415 -32.06 35.26 31.12
CA ALA A 415 -32.64 36.47 30.53
C ALA A 415 -32.45 36.58 29.00
N SER A 416 -31.59 35.76 28.39
CA SER A 416 -31.12 36.00 27.01
C SER A 416 -31.96 35.34 25.91
N SER A 417 -32.87 34.42 26.24
CA SER A 417 -33.67 33.68 25.27
C SER A 417 -35.10 33.42 25.73
N ILE A 418 -36.06 33.54 24.83
CA ILE A 418 -37.47 33.21 25.09
C ILE A 418 -37.66 31.71 25.44
N TYR A 419 -36.78 30.83 24.94
CA TYR A 419 -36.87 29.38 25.16
C TYR A 419 -36.43 28.97 26.56
N THR A 420 -35.71 29.84 27.27
CA THR A 420 -35.25 29.59 28.65
C THR A 420 -36.23 30.17 29.70
N GLN A 421 -37.31 30.83 29.26
CA GLN A 421 -38.29 31.51 30.11
C GLN A 421 -39.64 30.79 30.15
N ASN A 422 -40.49 31.15 31.11
CA ASN A 422 -41.88 30.69 31.13
C ASN A 422 -42.63 31.31 29.94
N ILE A 423 -43.06 30.48 28.99
CA ILE A 423 -43.76 30.91 27.77
C ILE A 423 -45.29 30.81 27.90
N GLY A 424 -45.81 30.47 29.09
CA GLY A 424 -47.25 30.34 29.33
C GLY A 424 -48.04 31.63 29.17
N GLY A 425 -47.38 32.79 29.25
CA GLY A 425 -48.00 34.08 28.97
C GLY A 425 -48.17 34.40 27.47
N LEU A 426 -47.55 33.64 26.58
CA LEU A 426 -47.62 33.87 25.12
C LEU A 426 -48.82 33.10 24.55
N ILE A 427 -50.00 33.71 24.60
CA ILE A 427 -51.25 33.05 24.18
C ILE A 427 -51.75 33.67 22.87
N HIS A 428 -51.79 32.87 21.80
CA HIS A 428 -52.36 33.26 20.52
C HIS A 428 -53.82 32.80 20.40
N SER A 429 -54.73 33.50 21.08
CA SER A 429 -56.13 33.10 21.30
C SER A 429 -56.91 32.70 20.04
N ASN A 430 -56.69 33.41 18.92
CA ASN A 430 -57.43 33.19 17.66
C ASN A 430 -56.69 32.29 16.67
N ASN A 431 -55.64 31.59 17.10
CA ASN A 431 -54.82 30.77 16.21
C ASN A 431 -54.87 29.30 16.62
N THR A 432 -55.10 28.45 15.63
CA THR A 432 -55.18 26.99 15.77
C THR A 432 -54.06 26.36 14.96
N CYS A 433 -53.30 25.44 15.55
CA CYS A 433 -52.27 24.70 14.82
C CYS A 433 -52.92 23.80 13.77
N THR A 434 -52.56 23.97 12.50
CA THR A 434 -53.17 23.23 11.40
C THR A 434 -52.83 21.74 11.43
N THR A 435 -51.69 21.36 12.02
CA THR A 435 -51.25 19.97 12.08
C THR A 435 -51.84 19.19 13.25
N CYS A 436 -51.84 19.76 14.47
CA CYS A 436 -52.31 19.07 15.67
C CYS A 436 -53.63 19.60 16.23
N SER A 437 -54.24 20.59 15.58
CA SER A 437 -55.51 21.23 15.97
C SER A 437 -55.52 21.90 17.35
N VAL A 438 -54.37 22.08 18.01
CA VAL A 438 -54.31 22.77 19.31
C VAL A 438 -54.73 24.23 19.16
N SER A 439 -55.64 24.68 20.03
CA SER A 439 -56.12 26.05 20.12
C SER A 439 -56.50 26.39 21.57
N PRO A 440 -56.11 27.56 22.12
CA PRO A 440 -55.21 28.52 21.50
C PRO A 440 -53.76 28.00 21.44
N ILE A 441 -52.95 28.50 20.49
CA ILE A 441 -51.52 28.19 20.49
C ILE A 441 -50.86 28.93 21.67
N VAL A 442 -50.36 28.18 22.65
CA VAL A 442 -49.57 28.70 23.78
C VAL A 442 -48.08 28.50 23.49
N GLY A 443 -47.29 29.55 23.66
CA GLY A 443 -45.88 29.60 23.30
C GLY A 443 -45.65 30.20 21.91
N ILE A 444 -44.51 29.87 21.30
CA ILE A 444 -44.11 30.46 20.01
C ILE A 444 -44.98 29.90 18.88
N ARG A 445 -45.59 30.79 18.10
CA ARG A 445 -46.34 30.47 16.88
C ARG A 445 -45.44 30.60 15.65
N TYR A 446 -45.59 29.67 14.71
CA TYR A 446 -44.96 29.76 13.40
C TYR A 446 -46.04 29.89 12.33
N GLN A 447 -45.92 30.88 11.45
CA GLN A 447 -46.82 31.06 10.31
C GLN A 447 -46.07 30.75 9.03
N CYS A 448 -46.52 29.74 8.30
CA CYS A 448 -46.01 29.48 6.95
C CYS A 448 -46.55 30.53 6.00
N ILE A 449 -45.67 31.29 5.35
CA ILE A 449 -46.07 32.36 4.43
C ILE A 449 -46.60 31.73 3.12
N THR A 450 -45.99 30.63 2.69
CA THR A 450 -46.34 29.96 1.43
C THR A 450 -47.75 29.34 1.48
N CYS A 451 -48.09 28.65 2.56
CA CYS A 451 -49.38 27.96 2.70
C CYS A 451 -50.41 28.75 3.51
N ASN A 452 -50.02 29.86 4.13
CA ASN A 452 -50.85 30.65 5.03
C ASN A 452 -51.48 29.82 6.18
N ILE A 453 -50.69 28.92 6.78
CA ILE A 453 -51.10 28.06 7.90
C ILE A 453 -50.35 28.40 9.18
N ASN A 454 -50.93 28.00 10.31
CA ASN A 454 -50.35 28.19 11.65
C ASN A 454 -49.83 26.87 12.20
N LEU A 455 -48.64 26.90 12.79
CA LEU A 455 -47.99 25.77 13.43
C LEU A 455 -47.61 26.16 14.87
N CYS A 456 -47.87 25.28 15.83
CA CYS A 456 -47.30 25.40 17.17
C CYS A 456 -45.83 24.96 17.17
N GLY A 457 -45.06 25.38 18.19
CA GLY A 457 -43.63 25.04 18.28
C GLY A 457 -43.31 23.54 18.21
N LYS A 458 -44.19 22.68 18.74
CA LYS A 458 -44.03 21.20 18.66
C LYS A 458 -44.10 20.69 17.22
N CYS A 459 -45.13 21.10 16.48
CA CYS A 459 -45.34 20.66 15.10
C CYS A 459 -44.27 21.21 14.15
N GLU A 460 -43.79 22.43 14.42
CA GLU A 460 -42.68 23.01 13.68
C GLU A 460 -41.39 22.23 13.91
N PHE A 461 -41.04 21.93 15.15
CA PHE A 461 -39.81 21.20 15.48
C PHE A 461 -39.79 19.77 14.91
N LEU A 462 -40.94 19.10 14.90
CA LEU A 462 -41.06 17.75 14.33
C LEU A 462 -41.09 17.76 12.79
N CYS A 463 -40.92 18.93 12.15
CA CYS A 463 -40.93 19.09 10.70
C CYS A 463 -42.19 18.47 10.04
N LEU A 464 -43.35 18.58 10.70
CA LEU A 464 -44.62 18.00 10.22
C LEU A 464 -45.29 18.84 9.12
N HIS A 465 -44.55 19.80 8.58
CA HIS A 465 -44.89 20.61 7.42
C HIS A 465 -43.63 20.79 6.56
N ASP A 466 -43.80 21.03 5.26
CA ASP A 466 -42.71 21.10 4.28
C ASP A 466 -41.62 22.10 4.67
N VAL A 467 -40.44 21.58 5.02
CA VAL A 467 -39.27 22.34 5.52
C VAL A 467 -38.72 23.34 4.50
N SER A 468 -39.08 23.23 3.23
CA SER A 468 -38.69 24.19 2.19
C SER A 468 -39.47 25.50 2.25
N HIS A 469 -40.63 25.52 2.92
CA HIS A 469 -41.44 26.72 3.04
C HIS A 469 -40.90 27.70 4.08
N VAL A 470 -40.87 28.99 3.71
CA VAL A 470 -40.48 30.07 4.64
C VAL A 470 -41.55 30.27 5.70
N ARG A 471 -41.12 30.31 6.96
CA ARG A 471 -42.00 30.47 8.13
C ARG A 471 -41.56 31.65 8.98
N LEU A 472 -42.53 32.47 9.37
CA LEU A 472 -42.32 33.55 10.32
C LEU A 472 -42.48 33.01 11.74
N LYS A 473 -41.46 33.26 12.57
CA LYS A 473 -41.51 33.01 13.99
C LYS A 473 -42.17 34.20 14.69
N ILE A 474 -43.32 33.97 15.31
CA ILE A 474 -44.16 35.00 15.93
C ILE A 474 -44.20 34.73 17.42
N ILE A 475 -43.57 35.63 18.18
CA ILE A 475 -43.37 35.49 19.63
C ILE A 475 -44.37 36.35 20.40
N GLN A 476 -44.67 37.56 19.91
CA GLN A 476 -45.63 38.44 20.55
C GLN A 476 -47.06 38.09 20.08
N PRO A 477 -48.01 37.88 21.01
CA PRO A 477 -49.41 37.78 20.64
C PRO A 477 -49.89 39.12 20.07
N GLN A 478 -50.58 39.07 18.92
CA GLN A 478 -51.28 40.23 18.35
C GLN A 478 -52.74 40.19 18.78
#